data_AF-S9VQY9-F1
#
_entry.id   AF-S9VQY9-F1
#
_cell.length_a   1.000
_cell.length_b   1.000
_cell.length_c   1.000
_cell.angle_alpha   90.00
_cell.angle_beta   90.00
_cell.angle_gamma   90.00
#
_symmetry.space_group_name_H-M   'P 1'
#
loop_
_entity.id
_entity.type
_entity.pdbx_description
1 polymer ?
#
loop_
_entity_poly.entity_id
_entity_poly.type
_entity_poly.pdbx_seq_one_letter_code
_entity_poly.pdbx_strand_id
1 'polypeptide(L)'
;MSALLREGRVSSVDGKVLMRVMPGSVAPVIPDGAEVIGLGNQLQAPVATALTLARAAAKAPVADTLQGGVKNIAAIYCVSCTDDASLDGIDYITKTVCLNAYPTTAHVMCARVCEGHYQVLSEGAQRAPK
;
A
#
# COMPACT_ATOMS: atom_id res chain seq x y z
N MET A 1 6.14 -13.22 -15.32
CA MET A 1 7.15 -12.16 -15.09
C MET A 1 8.16 -12.00 -16.21
N SER A 2 8.71 -13.09 -16.79
CA SER A 2 9.69 -13.00 -17.90
C SER A 2 9.21 -12.16 -19.10
N ALA A 3 7.97 -12.34 -19.55
CA ALA A 3 7.38 -11.54 -20.64
C ALA A 3 7.34 -10.04 -20.31
N LEU A 4 6.93 -9.68 -19.09
CA LEU A 4 6.90 -8.28 -18.64
C LEU A 4 8.29 -7.64 -18.64
N LEU A 5 9.31 -8.37 -18.20
CA LEU A 5 10.69 -7.88 -18.16
C LEU A 5 11.29 -7.73 -19.56
N ARG A 6 10.95 -8.65 -20.48
CA ARG A 6 11.43 -8.61 -21.86
C ARG A 6 10.76 -7.50 -22.68
N GLU A 7 9.45 -7.36 -22.53
CA GLU A 7 8.62 -6.52 -23.41
C GLU A 7 8.22 -5.19 -22.78
N GLY A 8 8.52 -5.00 -21.48
CA GLY A 8 8.15 -3.81 -20.71
C GLY A 8 6.66 -3.66 -20.44
N ARG A 9 5.80 -4.51 -21.01
CA ARG A 9 4.34 -4.51 -20.79
C ARG A 9 3.73 -5.89 -21.00
N VAL A 10 2.59 -6.12 -20.36
CA VAL A 10 1.71 -7.27 -20.60
C VAL A 10 0.33 -6.72 -20.93
N SER A 11 -0.30 -7.24 -21.99
CA SER A 11 -1.63 -6.82 -22.43
C SER A 11 -2.59 -8.02 -22.45
N SER A 12 -3.88 -7.75 -22.28
CA SER A 12 -4.95 -8.72 -22.47
C SER A 12 -5.13 -9.07 -23.96
N VAL A 13 -5.97 -10.08 -24.23
CA VAL A 13 -6.26 -10.58 -25.59
C VAL A 13 -6.89 -9.53 -26.51
N ASP A 14 -7.60 -8.55 -25.94
CA ASP A 14 -8.20 -7.40 -26.63
C ASP A 14 -7.24 -6.20 -26.74
N GLY A 15 -5.98 -6.34 -26.33
CA GLY A 15 -4.93 -5.33 -26.48
C GLY A 15 -4.86 -4.29 -25.36
N LYS A 16 -5.66 -4.41 -24.30
CA LYS A 16 -5.58 -3.51 -23.13
C LYS A 16 -4.34 -3.83 -22.29
N VAL A 17 -3.55 -2.81 -21.96
CA VAL A 17 -2.37 -2.97 -21.11
C VAL A 17 -2.79 -3.29 -19.67
N LEU A 18 -2.35 -4.44 -19.15
CA LEU A 18 -2.63 -4.91 -17.78
C LEU A 18 -1.48 -4.63 -16.82
N MET A 19 -0.24 -4.74 -17.30
CA MET A 19 0.97 -4.47 -16.51
C MET A 19 2.00 -3.75 -17.37
N ARG A 20 2.81 -2.89 -16.76
CA ARG A 20 3.89 -2.17 -17.42
C ARG A 20 5.05 -1.94 -16.45
N VAL A 21 6.27 -2.05 -16.94
CA VAL A 21 7.46 -1.57 -16.24
C VAL A 21 7.51 -0.06 -16.37
N MET A 22 7.42 0.65 -15.24
CA MET A 22 7.53 2.10 -15.23
C MET A 22 9.00 2.52 -15.29
N PRO A 23 9.36 3.55 -16.06
CA PRO A 23 10.72 4.06 -16.09
C PRO A 23 11.07 4.76 -14.78
N GLY A 24 12.25 4.46 -14.23
CA GLY A 24 12.77 5.14 -13.05
C GLY A 24 12.24 4.59 -11.73
N SER A 25 11.66 5.46 -10.90
CA SER A 25 11.25 5.16 -9.52
C SER A 25 9.73 5.04 -9.37
N VAL A 26 9.27 4.81 -8.13
CA VAL A 26 7.84 4.81 -7.76
C VAL A 26 7.21 6.20 -7.70
N ALA A 27 7.99 7.27 -7.88
CA ALA A 27 7.53 8.66 -7.83
C ALA A 27 6.33 8.98 -8.73
N PRO A 28 6.16 8.37 -9.93
CA PRO A 28 4.95 8.59 -10.74
C PRO A 28 3.66 8.02 -10.12
N VAL A 29 3.78 7.15 -9.12
CA VAL A 29 2.65 6.46 -8.46
C VAL A 29 2.30 7.15 -7.14
N ILE A 30 3.31 7.51 -6.35
CA ILE A 30 3.14 8.13 -5.03
C ILE A 30 3.01 9.65 -5.21
N PRO A 31 1.89 10.29 -4.85
CA PRO A 31 1.78 11.75 -4.89
C PRO A 31 2.83 12.41 -4.00
N ASP A 32 3.37 13.55 -4.45
CA ASP A 32 4.36 14.28 -3.68
C ASP A 32 3.80 14.73 -2.33
N GLY A 33 4.57 14.52 -1.26
CA GLY A 33 4.15 14.79 0.13
C GLY A 33 3.13 13.80 0.72
N ALA A 34 2.75 12.72 0.02
CA ALA A 34 1.86 11.72 0.57
C ALA A 34 2.52 10.91 1.70
N GLU A 35 1.76 10.58 2.74
CA GLU A 35 2.22 9.66 3.78
C GLU A 35 2.34 8.24 3.21
N VAL A 36 3.49 7.61 3.42
CA VAL A 36 3.75 6.21 3.04
C VAL A 36 4.09 5.41 4.27
N ILE A 37 3.26 4.41 4.55
CA ILE A 37 3.36 3.57 5.74
C ILE A 37 4.14 2.30 5.40
N GLY A 38 5.36 2.19 5.90
CA GLY A 38 6.14 0.96 5.86
C GLY A 38 5.55 -0.10 6.80
N LEU A 39 5.27 -1.29 6.29
CA LEU A 39 4.87 -2.45 7.08
C LEU A 39 6.05 -3.40 7.17
N GLY A 40 6.54 -3.61 8.38
CA GLY A 40 7.73 -4.43 8.63
C GLY A 40 7.61 -5.27 9.89
N ASN A 41 8.71 -5.96 10.19
CA ASN A 41 8.88 -6.79 11.40
C ASN A 41 9.95 -6.20 12.34
N GLN A 42 10.20 -4.89 12.26
CA GLN A 42 11.25 -4.21 13.02
C GLN A 42 10.92 -4.19 14.52
N LEU A 43 11.88 -4.57 15.37
CA LEU A 43 11.68 -4.66 16.83
C LEU A 43 11.33 -3.33 17.49
N GLN A 44 11.75 -2.21 16.92
CA GLN A 44 11.58 -0.87 17.50
C GLN A 44 10.37 -0.13 16.89
N ALA A 45 9.75 -0.66 15.85
CA ALA A 45 8.60 -0.02 15.24
C ALA A 45 7.32 -0.24 16.09
N PRO A 46 6.44 0.76 16.21
CA PRO A 46 5.22 0.63 16.98
C PRO A 46 4.27 -0.41 16.36
N VAL A 47 3.55 -1.14 17.22
CA VAL A 47 2.52 -2.09 16.77
C VAL A 47 1.20 -1.37 16.53
N ALA A 48 0.64 -1.50 15.33
CA ALA A 48 -0.66 -0.96 14.95
C ALA A 48 -1.48 -2.02 14.22
N THR A 49 -2.69 -2.31 14.70
CA THR A 49 -3.56 -3.28 14.04
C THR A 49 -4.04 -2.76 12.68
N ALA A 50 -4.27 -3.66 11.72
CA ALA A 50 -4.73 -3.29 10.40
C ALA A 50 -6.05 -2.49 10.41
N LEU A 51 -6.98 -2.83 11.32
CA LEU A 51 -8.23 -2.07 11.49
C LEU A 51 -7.97 -0.64 11.98
N THR A 52 -7.00 -0.44 12.87
CA THR A 52 -6.62 0.91 13.34
C THR A 52 -6.04 1.74 12.21
N LEU A 53 -5.15 1.15 11.40
CA LEU A 53 -4.58 1.81 10.22
C LEU A 53 -5.66 2.16 9.19
N ALA A 54 -6.59 1.24 8.91
CA ALA A 54 -7.69 1.46 7.97
C ALA A 54 -8.65 2.56 8.46
N ARG A 55 -8.99 2.59 9.75
CA ARG A 55 -9.81 3.64 10.35
C ARG A 55 -9.13 5.01 10.32
N ALA A 56 -7.82 5.07 10.51
CA ALA A 56 -7.05 6.31 10.37
C ALA A 56 -7.06 6.79 8.92
N ALA A 57 -6.80 5.89 7.96
CA ALA A 57 -6.84 6.17 6.53
C ALA A 57 -8.21 6.68 6.05
N ALA A 58 -9.31 6.10 6.56
CA ALA A 58 -10.66 6.56 6.22
C ALA A 58 -10.99 7.96 6.77
N LYS A 59 -10.37 8.37 7.89
CA LYS A 59 -10.53 9.71 8.47
C LYS A 59 -9.68 10.77 7.79
N ALA A 60 -8.51 10.38 7.31
CA ALA A 60 -7.53 11.26 6.68
C ALA A 60 -6.92 10.55 5.46
N PRO A 61 -7.68 10.44 4.34
CA PRO A 61 -7.17 9.83 3.12
C PRO A 61 -6.07 10.69 2.50
N VAL A 62 -5.33 10.12 1.54
CA VAL A 62 -4.33 10.87 0.77
C VAL A 62 -5.04 11.97 -0.01
N ALA A 63 -4.61 13.22 0.18
CA ALA A 63 -5.28 14.36 -0.42
C ALA A 63 -5.12 14.38 -1.95
N ASP A 64 -6.24 14.52 -2.67
CA ASP A 64 -6.22 14.57 -4.14
C ASP A 64 -5.52 15.83 -4.68
N THR A 65 -5.40 16.86 -3.84
CA THR A 65 -4.69 18.12 -4.16
C THR A 65 -3.18 17.98 -4.23
N LEU A 66 -2.59 16.87 -3.75
CA LEU A 66 -1.15 16.62 -3.84
C LEU A 66 -0.69 16.57 -5.29
N GLN A 67 0.57 16.92 -5.57
CA GLN A 67 1.06 16.94 -6.95
C GLN A 67 1.40 15.52 -7.44
N GLY A 68 1.02 15.19 -8.68
CA GLY A 68 1.33 13.90 -9.30
C GLY A 68 0.65 12.70 -8.64
N GLY A 69 1.15 11.51 -8.96
CA GLY A 69 0.69 10.23 -8.42
C GLY A 69 -0.75 9.84 -8.76
N VAL A 70 -1.19 8.75 -8.16
CA VAL A 70 -2.57 8.26 -8.26
C VAL A 70 -3.50 9.06 -7.33
N LYS A 71 -4.77 9.21 -7.70
CA LYS A 71 -5.81 9.94 -6.95
C LYS A 71 -6.83 8.99 -6.32
N ASN A 72 -7.64 9.50 -5.39
CA ASN A 72 -8.63 8.75 -4.62
C ASN A 72 -8.02 7.59 -3.82
N ILE A 73 -6.90 7.84 -3.14
CA ILE A 73 -6.18 6.82 -2.36
C ILE A 73 -6.52 6.96 -0.87
N ALA A 74 -6.95 5.87 -0.24
CA ALA A 74 -7.18 5.85 1.21
C ALA A 74 -5.86 5.91 2.00
N ALA A 75 -4.86 5.10 1.64
CA ALA A 75 -3.52 5.10 2.20
C ALA A 75 -2.54 4.40 1.26
N ILE A 76 -1.25 4.70 1.43
CA ILE A 76 -0.15 4.03 0.70
C ILE A 76 0.64 3.19 1.70
N TYR A 77 0.78 1.90 1.40
CA TYR A 77 1.56 0.96 2.22
C TYR A 77 2.76 0.45 1.42
N CYS A 78 3.93 0.46 2.03
CA CYS A 78 5.13 -0.19 1.51
C CYS A 78 5.34 -1.50 2.27
N VAL A 79 5.38 -2.62 1.55
CA VAL A 79 5.63 -3.95 2.11
C VAL A 79 6.84 -4.50 1.41
N SER A 80 7.86 -4.89 2.18
CA SER A 80 9.00 -5.58 1.59
C SER A 80 8.60 -7.00 1.21
N CYS A 81 8.92 -7.38 -0.02
CA CYS A 81 8.71 -8.73 -0.55
C CYS A 81 9.98 -9.60 -0.45
N THR A 82 10.98 -9.17 0.32
CA THR A 82 12.20 -9.94 0.63
C THR A 82 11.99 -10.82 1.86
N ASP A 83 12.81 -11.85 2.01
CA ASP A 83 12.69 -12.81 3.13
C ASP A 83 13.00 -12.19 4.49
N ASP A 84 13.88 -11.18 4.54
CA ASP A 84 14.22 -10.44 5.76
C ASP A 84 13.18 -9.37 6.13
N ALA A 85 12.20 -9.13 5.25
CA ALA A 85 11.19 -8.08 5.38
C ALA A 85 11.80 -6.69 5.68
N SER A 86 13.03 -6.43 5.25
CA SER A 86 13.71 -5.17 5.51
C SER A 86 13.16 -4.05 4.65
N LEU A 87 13.00 -2.87 5.25
CA LEU A 87 12.62 -1.63 4.58
C LEU A 87 13.80 -0.63 4.53
N ASP A 88 15.01 -1.10 4.84
CA ASP A 88 16.20 -0.26 4.88
C ASP A 88 16.55 0.24 3.48
N GLY A 89 16.86 1.54 3.37
CA GLY A 89 17.20 2.18 2.10
C GLY A 89 16.00 2.63 1.25
N ILE A 90 14.77 2.48 1.75
CA ILE A 90 13.57 3.00 1.09
C ILE A 90 13.27 4.42 1.60
N ASP A 91 13.61 5.42 0.80
CA ASP A 91 13.62 6.85 1.15
C ASP A 91 12.23 7.51 1.22
N TYR A 92 11.25 6.97 0.51
CA TYR A 92 9.89 7.52 0.46
C TYR A 92 8.99 7.06 1.62
N ILE A 93 9.45 6.18 2.51
CA ILE A 93 8.68 5.76 3.68
C ILE A 93 8.71 6.87 4.73
N THR A 94 7.54 7.36 5.13
CA THR A 94 7.42 8.46 6.10
C THR A 94 7.25 7.96 7.54
N LYS A 95 6.76 6.72 7.73
CA LYS A 95 6.72 6.04 9.02
C LYS A 95 6.69 4.53 8.84
N THR A 96 7.17 3.80 9.84
CA THR A 96 7.14 2.33 9.87
C THR A 96 6.32 1.82 11.04
N VAL A 97 5.55 0.76 10.80
CA VAL A 97 4.74 0.09 11.83
C VAL A 97 4.83 -1.43 11.68
N CYS A 98 4.60 -2.14 12.78
CA CYS A 98 4.39 -3.57 12.81
C CYS A 98 2.90 -3.89 12.93
N LEU A 99 2.37 -4.79 12.11
CA LEU A 99 0.94 -5.17 12.21
C LEU A 99 0.63 -6.06 13.42
N ASN A 100 1.68 -6.71 13.96
CA ASN A 100 1.60 -7.63 15.07
C ASN A 100 2.92 -7.55 15.88
N ALA A 101 2.89 -8.01 17.12
CA ALA A 101 4.08 -8.15 17.95
C ALA A 101 5.04 -9.25 17.45
N TYR A 102 4.54 -10.17 16.62
CA TYR A 102 5.30 -11.26 16.04
C TYR A 102 5.54 -11.04 14.54
N PRO A 103 6.69 -11.48 14.00
CA PRO A 103 6.96 -11.39 12.58
C PRO A 103 5.87 -12.02 11.72
N THR A 104 5.53 -11.36 10.62
CA THR A 104 4.58 -11.87 9.63
C THR A 104 5.18 -11.79 8.23
N THR A 105 4.68 -12.62 7.33
CA THR A 105 5.09 -12.63 5.92
C THR A 105 4.41 -11.49 5.16
N ALA A 106 5.02 -11.04 4.06
CA ALA A 106 4.48 -9.95 3.23
C ALA A 106 3.02 -10.20 2.79
N HIS A 107 2.70 -11.43 2.39
CA HIS A 107 1.32 -11.78 1.97
C HIS A 107 0.32 -11.70 3.13
N VAL A 108 0.73 -12.07 4.36
CA VAL A 108 -0.11 -11.90 5.55
C VAL A 108 -0.30 -10.41 5.84
N MET A 109 0.74 -9.58 5.73
CA MET A 109 0.61 -8.13 5.91
C MET A 109 -0.39 -7.53 4.94
N CYS A 110 -0.26 -7.84 3.64
CA CYS A 110 -1.19 -7.41 2.61
C CYS A 110 -2.62 -7.86 2.90
N ALA A 111 -2.81 -9.14 3.23
CA ALA A 111 -4.14 -9.68 3.53
C ALA A 111 -4.81 -8.96 4.71
N ARG A 112 -4.05 -8.70 5.79
CA ARG A 112 -4.57 -8.01 6.98
C ARG A 112 -4.97 -6.58 6.70
N VAL A 113 -4.17 -5.83 5.93
CA VAL A 113 -4.51 -4.46 5.55
C VAL A 113 -5.74 -4.43 4.66
N CYS A 114 -5.83 -5.32 3.67
CA CYS A 114 -7.03 -5.45 2.83
C CYS A 114 -8.27 -5.78 3.66
N GLU A 115 -8.17 -6.72 4.63
CA GLU A 115 -9.24 -7.07 5.56
C GLU A 115 -9.69 -5.85 6.39
N GLY A 116 -8.74 -5.08 6.93
CA GLY A 116 -9.02 -3.87 7.69
C GLY A 116 -9.79 -2.82 6.87
N HIS A 117 -9.35 -2.55 5.63
CA HIS A 117 -10.05 -1.63 4.73
C HIS A 117 -11.43 -2.14 4.33
N TYR A 118 -11.56 -3.44 4.03
CA TYR A 118 -12.85 -4.06 3.73
C TYR A 118 -13.86 -3.91 4.88
N GLN A 119 -13.43 -4.13 6.12
CA GLN A 119 -14.27 -3.95 7.29
C GLN A 119 -14.74 -2.50 7.44
N VAL A 120 -13.84 -1.52 7.31
CA VAL A 120 -14.19 -0.10 7.40
C VAL A 120 -15.16 0.34 6.30
N LEU A 121 -14.95 -0.12 5.07
CA LEU A 121 -15.88 0.14 3.96
C LEU A 121 -17.26 -0.48 4.21
N SER A 122 -17.30 -1.69 4.76
CA SER A 122 -18.55 -2.38 5.10
C SER A 122 -19.31 -1.69 6.24
N GLU A 123 -18.61 -1.20 7.26
CA GLU A 123 -19.19 -0.39 8.34
C GLU A 123 -19.81 0.91 7.80
N GLY A 124 -19.16 1.56 6.82
CA GLY A 124 -19.65 2.76 6.16
C GLY A 124 -20.92 2.52 5.33
N ALA A 125 -20.96 1.43 4.55
CA ALA A 125 -22.11 1.07 3.73
C ALA A 125 -23.37 0.75 4.57
N GLN A 126 -23.21 0.21 5.77
CA GLN A 126 -24.32 -0.08 6.68
C GLN A 126 -24.90 1.17 7.37
N ARG A 127 -24.21 2.31 7.32
CA ARG A 127 -24.60 3.57 7.98
C ARG A 127 -25.21 4.62 7.05
N ALA A 128 -25.27 4.38 5.74
CA ALA A 128 -25.94 5.28 4.81
C ALA A 128 -27.48 5.20 5.01
N PRO A 129 -28.17 6.31 5.34
CA PRO A 129 -29.63 6.30 5.38
C PRO A 129 -30.17 5.99 3.97
N LYS A 130 -31.19 5.13 3.92
CA LYS A 130 -31.99 4.90 2.71
C LYS A 130 -32.76 6.16 2.31
#